data_AF-A0A937ESX6-F1
#
_entry.id   AF-A0A937ESX6-F1
#
_cell.length_a   1.000
_cell.length_b   1.000
_cell.length_c   1.000
_cell.angle_alpha   90.00
_cell.angle_beta   90.00
_cell.angle_gamma   90.00
#
_symmetry.space_group_name_H-M   'P 1'
#
loop_
_entity.id
_entity.type
_entity.pdbx_description
1 polymer ?
#
loop_
_entity_poly.entity_id
_entity_poly.type
_entity_poly.pdbx_seq_one_letter_code
_entity_poly.pdbx_strand_id
1 'polypeptide(L)'
;MNENPLAVLRRNLRRSGLQQIDAAIAQLEAQLQNPELSAADQVFLAGRRRELRAARWLVNRLLVAQESAPAAPSSATPPPPVASPTIASGRATPPEQTSDLPNFSELLTQSAAASSMRTIQAVLLDSMATRLSASLLNLTDTPLEIDILREDKKRELLYIILKQLEEILDELRFSQVTPEQLREKYPLVMQDLWQAAATDFLGRYYSLAVGDQSVLLVDRLLQDAEIVQTAILNKIPGTLEFLAHLLFQTPLTIDGIPYAIGTVEAMARLEMLLQNLTIQIANAVMQPLLNHFGDVITIKQNFYDKRLLSSREIERFRNNLSWRYRIENLVGEPTAIFESRFYLFVFSTLGITKTSIYAARNQELSDLAGIQLAVTLTLEMRDAIAPRLRTAIAFVGSGVVYVLTEVIGRGIGLIGRGVIKGIGNVLRDNERGSERFR
;
A
#
# COMPACT_ATOMS: atom_id res chain seq x y z
N MET A 1 11.81 49.22 -8.12
CA MET A 1 10.74 48.30 -8.57
C MET A 1 11.25 47.56 -9.80
N ASN A 2 11.86 46.39 -9.61
CA ASN A 2 12.19 45.46 -10.71
C ASN A 2 11.53 44.13 -10.34
N GLU A 3 10.44 43.75 -11.02
CA GLU A 3 9.86 42.42 -10.87
C GLU A 3 10.82 41.38 -11.46
N ASN A 4 11.04 40.29 -10.73
CA ASN A 4 11.92 39.20 -11.15
C ASN A 4 11.37 38.59 -12.47
N PRO A 5 12.12 38.59 -13.58
CA PRO A 5 11.64 38.11 -14.88
C PRO A 5 11.21 36.63 -14.84
N LEU A 6 11.79 35.84 -13.93
CA LEU A 6 11.40 34.45 -13.69
C LEU A 6 10.03 34.32 -13.00
N ALA A 7 9.67 35.26 -12.13
CA ALA A 7 8.36 35.29 -11.49
C ALA A 7 7.26 35.64 -12.50
N VAL A 8 7.53 36.61 -13.38
CA VAL A 8 6.61 36.99 -14.47
C VAL A 8 6.42 35.83 -15.45
N LEU A 9 7.50 35.15 -15.85
CA LEU A 9 7.43 34.00 -16.75
C LEU A 9 6.62 32.84 -16.14
N ARG A 10 6.82 32.52 -14.85
CA ARG A 10 6.07 31.48 -14.14
C ARG A 10 4.59 31.81 -14.01
N ARG A 11 4.25 33.07 -13.72
CA ARG A 11 2.86 33.53 -13.64
C ARG A 11 2.15 33.42 -14.99
N ASN A 12 2.84 33.74 -16.08
CA ASN A 12 2.30 33.63 -17.44
C ASN A 12 2.12 32.16 -17.87
N LEU A 13 3.06 31.28 -17.54
CA LEU A 13 2.94 29.84 -17.79
C LEU A 13 1.78 29.22 -17.00
N ARG A 14 1.61 29.58 -15.72
CA ARG A 14 0.47 29.16 -14.90
C ARG A 14 -0.86 29.61 -15.49
N ARG A 15 -0.95 30.88 -15.90
CA ARG A 15 -2.17 31.44 -16.50
C ARG A 15 -2.51 30.75 -17.82
N SER A 16 -1.50 30.48 -18.66
CA SER A 16 -1.67 29.78 -19.93
C SER A 16 -2.11 28.32 -19.73
N GLY A 17 -1.48 27.59 -18.79
CA GLY A 17 -1.84 26.20 -18.50
C GLY A 17 -3.26 26.06 -17.92
N LEU A 18 -3.67 26.97 -17.03
CA LEU A 18 -5.04 26.97 -16.51
C LEU A 18 -6.08 27.29 -17.59
N GLN A 19 -5.78 28.25 -18.48
CA GLN A 19 -6.67 28.56 -19.62
C GLN A 19 -6.84 27.39 -20.58
N GLN A 20 -5.78 26.61 -20.84
CA GLN A 20 -5.86 25.41 -21.67
C GLN A 20 -6.71 24.31 -21.02
N ILE A 21 -6.57 24.11 -19.71
CA ILE A 21 -7.38 23.12 -18.97
C ILE A 21 -8.85 23.54 -18.94
N ASP A 22 -9.14 24.82 -18.69
CA ASP A 22 -10.51 25.34 -18.68
C ASP A 22 -11.17 25.24 -20.06
N ALA A 23 -10.43 25.50 -21.14
CA ALA A 23 -10.91 25.32 -22.51
C ALA A 23 -11.21 23.84 -22.85
N ALA A 24 -10.36 22.91 -22.39
CA ALA A 24 -10.58 21.47 -22.59
C ALA A 24 -11.79 20.94 -21.81
N ILE A 25 -12.03 21.46 -20.59
CA ILE A 25 -13.22 21.13 -19.80
C ILE A 25 -14.48 21.65 -20.51
N ALA A 26 -14.46 22.88 -21.03
CA ALA A 26 -15.61 23.45 -21.75
C ALA A 26 -15.95 22.68 -23.04
N GLN A 27 -14.94 22.22 -23.79
CA GLN A 27 -15.15 21.39 -24.98
C GLN A 27 -15.75 20.02 -24.64
N LEU A 28 -15.31 19.39 -23.55
CA LEU A 28 -15.88 18.12 -23.08
C LEU A 28 -17.31 18.27 -22.57
N GLU A 29 -17.63 19.39 -21.91
CA GLU A 29 -19.00 19.69 -21.47
C GLU A 29 -19.93 19.94 -22.65
N ALA A 30 -19.46 20.57 -23.73
CA ALA A 30 -20.22 20.71 -24.97
C ALA A 30 -20.47 19.36 -25.67
N GLN A 31 -19.49 18.44 -25.63
CA GLN A 31 -19.66 17.09 -26.17
C GLN A 31 -20.68 16.27 -25.34
N LEU A 32 -20.65 16.38 -24.01
CA LEU A 32 -21.58 15.69 -23.10
C LEU A 32 -23.05 16.15 -23.23
N GLN A 33 -23.32 17.29 -23.88
CA GLN A 33 -24.67 17.77 -24.15
C GLN A 33 -25.31 17.13 -25.39
N ASN A 34 -24.57 16.32 -26.14
CA ASN A 34 -25.07 15.71 -27.38
C ASN A 34 -25.92 14.46 -27.08
N PRO A 35 -27.21 14.41 -27.48
CA PRO A 35 -28.13 13.35 -27.07
C PRO A 35 -27.91 11.99 -27.75
N GLU A 36 -27.03 11.89 -28.76
CA GLU A 36 -26.73 10.64 -29.49
C GLU A 36 -25.55 9.83 -28.90
N LEU A 37 -25.05 10.19 -27.72
CA LEU A 37 -23.89 9.51 -27.11
C LEU A 37 -24.27 8.19 -26.43
N SER A 38 -23.52 7.13 -26.75
CA SER A 38 -23.60 5.82 -26.09
C SER A 38 -23.28 5.91 -24.59
N ALA A 39 -23.89 5.04 -23.78
CA ALA A 39 -23.67 5.01 -22.33
C ALA A 39 -22.19 4.80 -21.94
N ALA A 40 -21.44 4.05 -22.76
CA ALA A 40 -20.00 3.86 -22.54
C ALA A 40 -19.20 5.16 -22.78
N ASP A 41 -19.56 5.93 -23.80
CA ASP A 41 -18.90 7.20 -24.12
C ASP A 41 -19.21 8.26 -23.06
N GLN A 42 -20.44 8.27 -22.52
CA GLN A 42 -20.80 9.15 -21.41
C GLN A 42 -19.96 8.87 -20.15
N VAL A 43 -19.75 7.60 -19.82
CA VAL A 43 -18.90 7.20 -18.67
C VAL A 43 -17.44 7.55 -18.91
N PHE A 44 -16.92 7.33 -20.13
CA PHE A 44 -15.56 7.68 -20.52
C PHE A 44 -15.31 9.20 -20.45
N LEU A 45 -16.19 10.00 -21.05
CA LEU A 45 -16.12 11.47 -21.02
C LEU A 45 -16.31 12.03 -19.60
N ALA A 46 -17.18 11.43 -18.78
CA ALA A 46 -17.32 11.78 -17.38
C ALA A 46 -16.07 11.43 -16.54
N GLY A 47 -15.38 10.35 -16.87
CA GLY A 47 -14.05 10.02 -16.35
C GLY A 47 -13.03 11.10 -16.70
N ARG A 48 -12.92 11.44 -17.98
CA ARG A 48 -11.97 12.44 -18.48
C ARG A 48 -12.20 13.84 -17.89
N ARG A 49 -13.46 14.21 -17.67
CA ARG A 49 -13.83 15.47 -16.97
C ARG A 49 -13.33 15.49 -15.53
N ARG A 50 -13.40 14.37 -14.80
CA ARG A 50 -12.89 14.26 -13.42
C ARG A 50 -11.38 14.43 -13.38
N GLU A 51 -10.67 13.81 -14.33
CA GLU A 51 -9.21 13.93 -14.45
C GLU A 51 -8.78 15.38 -14.72
N LEU A 52 -9.45 16.10 -15.62
CA LEU A 52 -9.09 17.50 -15.91
C LEU A 52 -9.41 18.45 -14.76
N ARG A 53 -10.49 18.20 -14.00
CA ARG A 53 -10.78 18.97 -12.77
C ARG A 53 -9.75 18.69 -11.67
N ALA A 54 -9.28 17.45 -11.55
CA ALA A 54 -8.20 17.09 -10.65
C ALA A 54 -6.87 17.75 -11.07
N ALA A 55 -6.53 17.74 -12.36
CA ALA A 55 -5.36 18.42 -12.89
C ALA A 55 -5.41 19.94 -12.66
N ARG A 56 -6.56 20.58 -12.88
CA ARG A 56 -6.79 22.01 -12.58
C ARG A 56 -6.55 22.32 -11.10
N TRP A 57 -7.12 21.50 -10.21
CA TRP A 57 -6.95 21.64 -8.77
C TRP A 57 -5.48 21.49 -8.35
N LEU A 58 -4.77 20.51 -8.94
CA LEU A 58 -3.37 20.25 -8.67
C LEU A 58 -2.47 21.42 -9.12
N VAL A 59 -2.66 21.93 -10.34
CA VAL A 59 -1.94 23.10 -10.88
C VAL A 59 -2.15 24.33 -10.00
N ASN A 60 -3.38 24.52 -9.49
CA ASN A 60 -3.67 25.66 -8.61
C ASN A 60 -3.03 25.52 -7.22
N ARG A 61 -2.81 24.29 -6.72
CA ARG A 61 -2.21 24.04 -5.40
C ARG A 61 -0.68 24.05 -5.43
N LEU A 62 -0.06 23.47 -6.45
CA LEU A 62 1.39 23.34 -6.56
C LEU A 62 2.10 24.64 -6.93
N LEU A 63 1.48 25.49 -7.76
CA LEU A 63 2.09 26.73 -8.22
C LEU A 63 1.77 27.96 -7.35
N VAL A 64 0.87 27.83 -6.37
CA VAL A 64 0.62 28.85 -5.32
C VAL A 64 1.61 28.70 -4.17
N ALA A 65 2.04 27.47 -3.85
CA ALA A 65 2.93 27.19 -2.73
C ALA A 65 4.36 27.78 -2.89
N GLN A 66 4.78 28.12 -4.11
CA GLN A 66 6.10 28.71 -4.37
C GLN A 66 6.15 30.25 -4.40
N GLU A 67 5.01 30.94 -4.32
CA GLU A 67 4.96 32.42 -4.26
C GLU A 67 5.08 32.94 -2.81
N SER A 68 4.84 32.09 -1.80
CA SER A 68 4.76 32.49 -0.38
C SER A 68 5.98 32.05 0.44
N ALA A 69 7.20 32.42 0.01
CA ALA A 69 8.38 32.35 0.87
C ALA A 69 8.81 33.79 1.22
N PRO A 70 8.71 34.25 2.47
CA PRO A 70 9.24 35.54 2.87
C PRO A 70 10.76 35.53 2.75
N ALA A 71 11.32 36.49 2.01
CA ALA A 71 12.76 36.71 1.95
C ALA A 71 13.27 37.14 3.34
N ALA A 72 14.18 36.35 3.91
CA ALA A 72 14.92 36.73 5.11
C ALA A 72 15.86 37.93 4.81
N PRO A 73 16.00 38.89 5.73
CA PRO A 73 16.86 40.05 5.53
C PRO A 73 18.34 39.71 5.75
N SER A 74 19.16 40.11 4.79
CA SER A 74 20.62 40.09 4.87
C SER A 74 21.15 41.09 5.90
N SER A 75 22.00 40.60 6.82
CA SER A 75 22.98 41.35 7.62
C SER A 75 24.00 40.31 8.12
N ALA A 76 25.31 40.52 8.25
CA ALA A 76 26.21 41.62 8.02
C ALA A 76 27.63 41.04 7.84
N THR A 77 28.49 41.83 7.20
CA THR A 77 29.93 41.67 6.98
C THR A 77 30.73 41.36 8.26
N PRO A 78 31.82 40.56 8.20
CA PRO A 78 32.70 40.30 9.35
C PRO A 78 33.75 41.40 9.57
N PRO A 79 34.17 41.72 10.82
CA PRO A 79 35.39 42.46 11.08
C PRO A 79 36.60 41.54 11.39
N PRO A 80 37.85 42.06 11.28
CA PRO A 80 39.10 41.30 11.11
C PRO A 80 39.77 40.85 12.43
N PRO A 81 40.84 40.02 12.38
CA PRO A 81 41.45 39.44 13.58
C PRO A 81 42.47 40.38 14.21
N VAL A 82 42.52 40.43 15.55
CA VAL A 82 43.59 41.11 16.29
C VAL A 82 44.16 40.18 17.37
N ALA A 83 45.43 39.84 17.13
CA ALA A 83 46.53 39.53 18.05
C ALA A 83 46.27 38.82 19.39
N SER A 84 46.90 37.65 19.51
CA SER A 84 47.34 37.05 20.78
C SER A 84 48.29 37.98 21.55
N PRO A 85 48.37 37.80 22.87
CA PRO A 85 49.68 37.63 23.48
C PRO A 85 49.76 36.37 24.34
N THR A 86 50.87 35.67 24.17
CA THR A 86 51.39 34.62 25.04
C THR A 86 52.01 35.24 26.29
N ILE A 87 51.55 34.88 27.49
CA ILE A 87 52.40 34.78 28.69
C ILE A 87 52.03 33.52 29.45
N ALA A 88 53.07 32.81 29.89
CA ALA A 88 53.07 31.45 30.39
C ALA A 88 52.69 31.28 31.87
N SER A 89 52.30 30.04 32.18
CA SER A 89 52.49 29.28 33.43
C SER A 89 51.98 29.84 34.76
N GLY A 90 51.00 29.14 35.34
CA GLY A 90 50.64 29.25 36.75
C GLY A 90 49.63 28.18 37.17
N ARG A 91 50.14 27.05 37.66
CA ARG A 91 49.40 25.93 38.26
C ARG A 91 48.67 26.36 39.54
N ALA A 92 47.35 26.19 39.62
CA ALA A 92 46.61 25.86 40.85
C ALA A 92 45.11 25.57 40.56
N THR A 93 44.66 24.36 40.89
CA THR A 93 43.26 24.05 41.22
C THR A 93 42.87 24.72 42.55
N PRO A 94 41.62 25.16 42.74
CA PRO A 94 40.61 24.29 43.38
C PRO A 94 39.19 24.36 42.76
N PRO A 95 38.28 23.44 43.14
CA PRO A 95 36.99 23.24 42.50
C PRO A 95 35.87 24.06 43.15
N GLU A 96 34.89 24.55 42.38
CA GLU A 96 33.60 25.00 42.93
C GLU A 96 32.47 24.92 41.87
N GLN A 97 31.70 23.84 41.98
CA GLN A 97 30.24 23.79 41.89
C GLN A 97 29.55 24.59 40.77
N THR A 98 29.35 23.97 39.61
CA THR A 98 28.20 24.28 38.75
C THR A 98 27.04 23.39 39.15
N SER A 99 26.03 24.00 39.75
CA SER A 99 24.71 23.42 39.97
C SER A 99 24.10 22.94 38.65
N ASP A 100 23.89 21.62 38.56
CA ASP A 100 23.04 20.98 37.55
C ASP A 100 21.59 21.42 37.77
N LEU A 101 21.23 22.59 37.22
CA LEU A 101 19.85 22.91 36.92
C LEU A 101 19.58 22.40 35.50
N PRO A 102 18.54 21.57 35.27
CA PRO A 102 18.20 21.12 33.93
C PRO A 102 17.95 22.35 33.04
N ASN A 103 18.61 22.37 31.88
CA ASN A 103 18.51 23.43 30.90
C ASN A 103 17.02 23.58 30.49
N PHE A 104 16.36 24.65 30.96
CA PHE A 104 14.92 24.85 30.80
C PHE A 104 14.50 24.83 29.31
N SER A 105 15.39 25.25 28.40
CA SER A 105 15.17 25.18 26.95
C SER A 105 15.09 23.75 26.40
N GLU A 106 15.89 22.81 26.93
CA GLU A 106 15.82 21.39 26.56
C GLU A 106 14.52 20.76 27.08
N LEU A 107 14.12 21.09 28.31
CA LEU A 107 12.86 20.61 28.89
C LEU A 107 11.64 21.10 28.08
N LEU A 108 11.64 22.36 27.65
CA LEU A 108 10.58 22.91 26.81
C LEU A 108 10.52 22.27 25.42
N THR A 109 11.68 21.98 24.82
CA THR A 109 11.77 21.37 23.49
C THR A 109 11.32 19.91 23.53
N GLN A 110 11.71 19.16 24.56
CA GLN A 110 11.25 17.79 24.80
C GLN A 110 9.74 17.73 25.07
N SER A 111 9.20 18.68 25.85
CA SER A 111 7.76 18.80 26.10
C SER A 111 6.96 19.13 24.82
N ALA A 112 7.47 20.04 23.98
CA ALA A 112 6.86 20.37 22.69
C ALA A 112 6.93 19.21 21.68
N ALA A 113 8.04 18.49 21.64
CA ALA A 113 8.21 17.29 20.82
C ALA A 113 7.24 16.16 21.26
N ALA A 114 7.15 15.92 22.57
CA ALA A 114 6.27 14.91 23.14
C ALA A 114 4.78 15.21 22.91
N SER A 115 4.39 16.49 22.93
CA SER A 115 3.01 16.91 22.64
C SER A 115 2.68 16.77 21.15
N SER A 116 3.59 17.14 20.24
CA SER A 116 3.41 16.95 18.79
C SER A 116 3.22 15.46 18.42
N MET A 117 4.00 14.56 19.02
CA MET A 117 3.84 13.11 18.81
C MET A 117 2.46 12.60 19.23
N ARG A 118 1.95 13.05 20.40
CA ARG A 118 0.62 12.68 20.89
C ARG A 118 -0.49 13.17 19.96
N THR A 119 -0.34 14.37 19.40
CA THR A 119 -1.29 14.88 18.40
C THR A 119 -1.33 14.00 17.15
N ILE A 120 -0.17 13.57 16.66
CA ILE A 120 -0.08 12.70 15.48
C ILE A 120 -0.69 11.32 15.74
N GLN A 121 -0.41 10.72 16.90
CA GLN A 121 -1.02 9.48 17.33
C GLN A 121 -2.55 9.61 17.40
N ALA A 122 -3.07 10.68 18.01
CA ALA A 122 -4.51 10.93 18.08
C ALA A 122 -5.16 11.05 16.69
N VAL A 123 -4.52 11.73 15.73
CA VAL A 123 -5.00 11.84 14.36
C VAL A 123 -5.06 10.47 13.67
N LEU A 124 -4.03 9.63 13.83
CA LEU A 124 -4.00 8.28 13.27
C LEU A 124 -5.11 7.41 13.86
N LEU A 125 -5.31 7.46 15.19
CA LEU A 125 -6.33 6.68 15.88
C LEU A 125 -7.75 7.13 15.52
N ASP A 126 -7.99 8.44 15.36
CA ASP A 126 -9.29 8.97 14.91
C ASP A 126 -9.62 8.54 13.46
N SER A 127 -8.61 8.59 12.57
CA SER A 127 -8.71 8.08 11.20
C SER A 127 -9.05 6.58 11.19
N MET A 128 -8.39 5.79 12.05
CA MET A 128 -8.70 4.38 12.23
C MET A 128 -10.11 4.14 12.75
N ALA A 129 -10.54 4.85 13.80
CA ALA A 129 -11.88 4.71 14.37
C ALA A 129 -12.98 4.99 13.34
N THR A 130 -12.78 6.02 12.50
CA THR A 130 -13.68 6.33 11.39
C THR A 130 -13.74 5.20 10.37
N ARG A 131 -12.60 4.61 9.99
CA ARG A 131 -12.56 3.48 9.04
C ARG A 131 -13.16 2.21 9.62
N LEU A 132 -12.91 1.92 10.89
CA LEU A 132 -13.49 0.79 11.60
C LEU A 132 -15.00 0.92 11.75
N SER A 133 -15.58 2.11 11.57
CA SER A 133 -17.03 2.32 11.51
C SER A 133 -17.67 1.80 10.21
N ALA A 134 -16.90 1.69 9.12
CA ALA A 134 -17.36 1.18 7.82
C ALA A 134 -17.51 -0.35 7.79
N SER A 135 -17.80 -0.92 6.61
CA SER A 135 -17.89 -2.38 6.47
C SER A 135 -16.52 -3.04 6.63
N LEU A 136 -16.48 -4.20 7.30
CA LEU A 136 -15.26 -4.99 7.53
C LEU A 136 -15.24 -6.30 6.72
N LEU A 137 -15.99 -6.34 5.61
CA LEU A 137 -15.98 -7.45 4.67
C LEU A 137 -14.60 -7.58 4.03
N ASN A 138 -14.10 -8.80 3.90
CA ASN A 138 -12.87 -9.05 3.17
C ASN A 138 -13.16 -9.04 1.66
N LEU A 139 -12.60 -8.05 0.96
CA LEU A 139 -12.70 -7.87 -0.50
C LEU A 139 -11.41 -8.30 -1.21
N THR A 140 -10.53 -8.99 -0.49
CA THR A 140 -9.30 -9.55 -1.05
C THR A 140 -9.53 -10.96 -1.53
N ASP A 141 -8.69 -11.44 -2.44
CA ASP A 141 -8.73 -12.82 -2.92
C ASP A 141 -8.10 -13.83 -1.93
N THR A 142 -7.80 -13.41 -0.70
CA THR A 142 -7.18 -14.26 0.32
C THR A 142 -8.01 -14.33 1.58
N PRO A 143 -8.30 -15.54 2.10
CA PRO A 143 -9.05 -15.68 3.35
C PRO A 143 -8.24 -15.14 4.54
N LEU A 144 -8.89 -14.40 5.44
CA LEU A 144 -8.29 -13.93 6.68
C LEU A 144 -8.86 -14.70 7.87
N GLU A 145 -8.06 -14.96 8.90
CA GLU A 145 -8.52 -15.66 10.10
C GLU A 145 -9.72 -14.95 10.75
N ILE A 146 -9.73 -13.63 10.71
CA ILE A 146 -10.84 -12.81 11.24
C ILE A 146 -12.14 -12.92 10.43
N ASP A 147 -12.14 -13.52 9.24
CA ASP A 147 -13.36 -13.68 8.43
C ASP A 147 -14.36 -14.67 9.01
N ILE A 148 -13.93 -15.49 9.96
CA ILE A 148 -14.85 -16.36 10.70
C ILE A 148 -15.73 -15.58 11.68
N LEU A 149 -15.25 -14.41 12.13
CA LEU A 149 -15.91 -13.61 13.14
C LEU A 149 -17.14 -12.92 12.58
N ARG A 150 -18.17 -12.78 13.42
CA ARG A 150 -19.24 -11.81 13.16
C ARG A 150 -18.67 -10.39 13.15
N GLU A 151 -19.33 -9.50 12.42
CA GLU A 151 -18.80 -8.16 12.16
C GLU A 151 -18.63 -7.31 13.44
N ASP A 152 -19.52 -7.46 14.42
CA ASP A 152 -19.39 -6.81 15.74
C ASP A 152 -18.16 -7.29 16.51
N LYS A 153 -17.92 -8.61 16.56
CA LYS A 153 -16.74 -9.20 17.23
C LYS A 153 -15.45 -8.91 16.50
N LYS A 154 -15.47 -8.90 15.17
CA LYS A 154 -14.33 -8.47 14.34
C LYS A 154 -13.94 -7.03 14.70
N ARG A 155 -14.92 -6.14 14.81
CA ARG A 155 -14.71 -4.73 15.17
C ARG A 155 -14.20 -4.55 16.59
N GLU A 156 -14.79 -5.28 17.55
CA GLU A 156 -14.35 -5.32 18.94
C GLU A 156 -12.87 -5.69 19.05
N LEU A 157 -12.45 -6.78 18.39
CA LEU A 157 -11.05 -7.21 18.35
C LEU A 157 -10.12 -6.13 17.78
N LEU A 158 -10.51 -5.49 16.68
CA LEU A 158 -9.70 -4.43 16.06
C LEU A 158 -9.56 -3.21 16.98
N TYR A 159 -10.61 -2.81 17.71
CA TYR A 159 -10.52 -1.74 18.70
C TYR A 159 -9.66 -2.11 19.92
N ILE A 160 -9.77 -3.35 20.41
CA ILE A 160 -8.91 -3.86 21.49
C ILE A 160 -7.44 -3.74 21.07
N ILE A 161 -7.09 -4.17 19.86
CA ILE A 161 -5.71 -4.10 19.36
C ILE A 161 -5.21 -2.66 19.29
N LEU A 162 -6.03 -1.72 18.82
CA LEU A 162 -5.66 -0.30 18.79
C LEU A 162 -5.39 0.26 20.20
N LYS A 163 -6.25 -0.08 21.16
CA LYS A 163 -6.07 0.30 22.56
C LYS A 163 -4.78 -0.29 23.15
N GLN A 164 -4.52 -1.58 22.92
CA GLN A 164 -3.31 -2.25 23.40
C GLN A 164 -2.03 -1.67 22.77
N LEU A 165 -2.10 -1.27 21.50
CA LEU A 165 -0.99 -0.59 20.83
C LEU A 165 -0.71 0.79 21.46
N GLU A 166 -1.75 1.55 21.81
CA GLU A 166 -1.60 2.83 22.51
C GLU A 166 -0.95 2.66 23.89
N GLU A 167 -1.40 1.66 24.67
CA GLU A 167 -0.82 1.32 25.97
C GLU A 167 0.67 0.96 25.86
N ILE A 168 1.05 0.14 24.86
CA ILE A 168 2.44 -0.22 24.58
C ILE A 168 3.27 1.00 24.18
N LEU A 169 2.74 1.88 23.32
CA LEU A 169 3.44 3.11 22.92
C LEU A 169 3.71 4.00 24.14
N ASP A 170 2.75 4.14 25.04
CA ASP A 170 2.91 4.92 26.27
C ASP A 170 3.90 4.28 27.25
N GLU A 171 3.89 2.95 27.38
CA GLU A 171 4.88 2.22 28.20
C GLU A 171 6.31 2.39 27.67
N LEU A 172 6.50 2.26 26.36
CA LEU A 172 7.81 2.46 25.71
C LEU A 172 8.32 3.89 25.90
N ARG A 173 7.42 4.89 25.84
CA ARG A 173 7.76 6.30 26.11
C ARG A 173 8.11 6.53 27.56
N PHE A 174 7.30 6.01 28.49
CA PHE A 174 7.54 6.13 29.93
C PHE A 174 8.88 5.50 30.32
N SER A 175 9.20 4.36 29.72
CA SER A 175 10.46 3.64 29.92
C SER A 175 11.67 4.28 29.24
N GLN A 176 11.48 5.35 28.44
CA GLN A 176 12.53 6.05 27.70
C GLN A 176 13.43 5.10 26.87
N VAL A 177 12.81 4.14 26.19
CA VAL A 177 13.50 3.15 25.36
C VAL A 177 14.28 3.84 24.25
N THR A 178 15.52 3.44 23.99
CA THR A 178 16.32 4.00 22.86
C THR A 178 16.00 3.29 21.53
N PRO A 179 16.33 3.87 20.37
CA PRO A 179 16.14 3.22 19.07
C PRO A 179 16.82 1.84 18.95
N GLU A 180 17.99 1.67 19.56
CA GLU A 180 18.74 0.41 19.58
C GLU A 180 18.02 -0.64 20.44
N GLN A 181 17.58 -0.23 21.63
CA GLN A 181 16.82 -1.10 22.53
C GLN A 181 15.47 -1.50 21.93
N LEU A 182 14.81 -0.60 21.18
CA LEU A 182 13.58 -0.94 20.47
C LEU A 182 13.83 -2.04 19.45
N ARG A 183 14.93 -1.98 18.69
CA ARG A 183 15.27 -3.01 17.70
C ARG A 183 15.52 -4.37 18.37
N GLU A 184 16.20 -4.39 19.52
CA GLU A 184 16.44 -5.62 20.28
C GLU A 184 15.16 -6.19 20.89
N LYS A 185 14.30 -5.34 21.43
CA LYS A 185 13.04 -5.73 22.10
C LYS A 185 11.87 -5.90 21.14
N TYR A 186 12.03 -5.60 19.85
CA TYR A 186 10.93 -5.63 18.88
C TYR A 186 10.13 -6.94 18.87
N PRO A 187 10.75 -8.14 18.85
CA PRO A 187 9.99 -9.39 18.91
C PRO A 187 9.12 -9.50 20.16
N LEU A 188 9.66 -9.08 21.32
CA LEU A 188 8.94 -9.07 22.60
C LEU A 188 7.78 -8.09 22.58
N VAL A 189 7.97 -6.87 22.08
CA VAL A 189 6.90 -5.86 21.95
C VAL A 189 5.74 -6.37 21.10
N MET A 190 6.04 -7.06 20.00
CA MET A 190 5.01 -7.66 19.14
C MET A 190 4.30 -8.83 19.82
N GLN A 191 5.04 -9.65 20.56
CA GLN A 191 4.47 -10.74 21.35
C GLN A 191 3.54 -10.19 22.44
N ASP A 192 3.97 -9.19 23.20
CA ASP A 192 3.20 -8.56 24.26
C ASP A 192 1.90 -7.94 23.72
N LEU A 193 1.96 -7.25 22.58
CA LEU A 193 0.77 -6.73 21.89
C LEU A 193 -0.23 -7.84 21.57
N TRP A 194 0.24 -8.94 20.99
CA TRP A 194 -0.60 -10.08 20.65
C TRP A 194 -1.19 -10.75 21.91
N GLN A 195 -0.38 -10.98 22.95
CA GLN A 195 -0.81 -11.61 24.19
C GLN A 195 -1.85 -10.76 24.92
N ALA A 196 -1.65 -9.46 25.01
CA ALA A 196 -2.57 -8.53 25.63
C ALA A 196 -3.90 -8.48 24.87
N ALA A 197 -3.85 -8.37 23.54
CA ALA A 197 -5.04 -8.38 22.69
C ALA A 197 -5.82 -9.71 22.79
N ALA A 198 -5.12 -10.85 22.78
CA ALA A 198 -5.74 -12.17 22.92
C ALA A 198 -6.39 -12.33 24.30
N THR A 199 -5.73 -11.88 25.36
CA THR A 199 -6.22 -11.98 26.74
C THR A 199 -7.48 -11.13 26.96
N ASP A 200 -7.50 -9.90 26.43
CA ASP A 200 -8.64 -8.99 26.55
C ASP A 200 -9.83 -9.47 25.71
N PHE A 201 -9.58 -9.85 24.45
CA PHE A 201 -10.66 -10.26 23.53
C PHE A 201 -11.29 -11.61 23.87
N LEU A 202 -10.48 -12.62 24.22
CA LEU A 202 -10.98 -13.98 24.48
C LEU A 202 -11.39 -14.19 25.95
N GLY A 203 -11.02 -13.25 26.82
CA GLY A 203 -11.38 -13.24 28.23
C GLY A 203 -10.39 -14.04 29.09
N ARG A 204 -9.65 -13.32 29.95
CA ARG A 204 -8.63 -13.88 30.86
C ARG A 204 -9.06 -15.09 31.68
N TYR A 205 -10.30 -15.13 32.15
CA TYR A 205 -10.82 -16.18 33.02
C TYR A 205 -11.80 -17.12 32.32
N TYR A 206 -11.93 -16.99 31.00
CA TYR A 206 -12.86 -17.81 30.25
C TYR A 206 -12.38 -19.26 30.20
N SER A 207 -13.16 -20.15 30.80
CA SER A 207 -12.87 -21.58 30.87
C SER A 207 -13.76 -22.35 29.90
N LEU A 208 -13.17 -23.27 29.16
CA LEU A 208 -13.89 -24.19 28.29
C LEU A 208 -13.93 -25.57 28.93
N ALA A 209 -15.14 -26.16 28.95
CA ALA A 209 -15.30 -27.58 29.23
C ALA A 209 -15.00 -28.37 27.95
N VAL A 210 -13.89 -29.10 27.93
CA VAL A 210 -13.49 -29.97 26.83
C VAL A 210 -13.41 -31.39 27.37
N GLY A 211 -14.46 -32.18 27.12
CA GLY A 211 -14.64 -33.48 27.78
C GLY A 211 -14.84 -33.29 29.30
N ASP A 212 -14.08 -34.03 30.11
CA ASP A 212 -14.13 -33.96 31.57
C ASP A 212 -13.17 -32.92 32.19
N GLN A 213 -12.44 -32.15 31.36
CA GLN A 213 -11.46 -31.18 31.81
C GLN A 213 -11.92 -29.74 31.55
N SER A 214 -11.70 -28.87 32.54
CA SER A 214 -11.83 -27.42 32.40
C SER A 214 -10.48 -26.83 32.02
N VAL A 215 -10.41 -26.17 30.87
CA VAL A 215 -9.19 -25.55 30.35
C VAL A 215 -9.39 -24.03 30.31
N LEU A 216 -8.43 -23.29 30.87
CA LEU A 216 -8.36 -21.84 30.69
C LEU A 216 -7.99 -21.55 29.23
N LEU A 217 -8.93 -20.93 28.50
CA LEU A 217 -8.81 -20.75 27.05
C LEU A 217 -7.51 -20.03 26.68
N VAL A 218 -7.31 -18.84 27.26
CA VAL A 218 -6.17 -17.97 26.95
C VAL A 218 -4.85 -18.68 27.26
N ASP A 219 -4.70 -19.28 28.44
CA ASP A 219 -3.47 -19.99 28.83
C ASP A 219 -3.07 -21.08 27.83
N ARG A 220 -4.05 -21.80 27.27
CA ARG A 220 -3.78 -22.81 26.25
C ARG A 220 -3.38 -22.18 24.93
N LEU A 221 -4.01 -21.08 24.52
CA LEU A 221 -3.68 -20.40 23.26
C LEU A 221 -2.32 -19.71 23.30
N LEU A 222 -1.93 -19.15 24.45
CA LEU A 222 -0.64 -18.49 24.62
C LEU A 222 0.56 -19.46 24.54
N GLN A 223 0.33 -20.77 24.64
CA GLN A 223 1.37 -21.78 24.41
C GLN A 223 1.85 -21.81 22.95
N ASP A 224 1.05 -21.30 22.01
CA ASP A 224 1.42 -21.20 20.59
C ASP A 224 2.25 -19.94 20.28
N ALA A 225 2.75 -19.21 21.29
CA ALA A 225 3.46 -17.94 21.11
C ALA A 225 4.59 -18.02 20.09
N GLU A 226 5.44 -19.04 20.15
CA GLU A 226 6.56 -19.22 19.21
C GLU A 226 6.07 -19.45 17.76
N ILE A 227 5.01 -20.23 17.60
CA ILE A 227 4.39 -20.50 16.30
C ILE A 227 3.81 -19.21 15.71
N VAL A 228 3.07 -18.44 16.53
CA VAL A 228 2.48 -17.16 16.12
C VAL A 228 3.57 -16.12 15.81
N GLN A 229 4.61 -16.06 16.63
CA GLN A 229 5.74 -15.15 16.45
C GLN A 229 6.41 -15.38 15.10
N THR A 230 6.77 -16.63 14.80
CA THR A 230 7.51 -16.99 13.60
C THR A 230 6.65 -16.94 12.34
N ALA A 231 5.41 -17.44 12.40
CA ALA A 231 4.55 -17.56 11.23
C ALA A 231 3.81 -16.26 10.86
N ILE A 232 3.59 -15.35 11.82
CA ILE A 232 2.76 -14.15 11.60
C ILE A 232 3.52 -12.89 12.04
N LEU A 233 3.86 -12.74 13.33
CA LEU A 233 4.29 -11.45 13.88
C LEU A 233 5.61 -10.95 13.27
N ASN A 234 6.60 -11.83 13.12
CA ASN A 234 7.89 -11.50 12.50
C ASN A 234 7.77 -11.13 11.02
N LYS A 235 6.68 -11.54 10.36
CA LYS A 235 6.44 -11.30 8.93
C LYS A 235 5.66 -10.01 8.67
N ILE A 236 5.22 -9.28 9.69
CA ILE A 236 4.48 -8.02 9.51
C ILE A 236 5.48 -6.93 9.09
N PRO A 237 5.38 -6.38 7.86
CA PRO A 237 6.36 -5.42 7.35
C PRO A 237 6.14 -4.01 7.91
N GLY A 238 7.23 -3.27 8.09
CA GLY A 238 7.20 -1.83 8.37
C GLY A 238 6.83 -1.45 9.81
N THR A 239 6.61 -2.42 10.71
CA THR A 239 6.17 -2.12 12.08
C THR A 239 7.28 -1.52 12.93
N LEU A 240 8.54 -1.95 12.77
CA LEU A 240 9.65 -1.36 13.49
C LEU A 240 9.85 0.11 13.10
N GLU A 241 9.78 0.43 11.81
CA GLU A 241 9.86 1.78 11.27
C GLU A 241 8.68 2.64 11.72
N PHE A 242 7.48 2.06 11.76
CA PHE A 242 6.28 2.70 12.31
C PHE A 242 6.49 3.09 13.78
N LEU A 243 6.94 2.15 14.63
CA LEU A 243 7.18 2.40 16.05
C LEU A 243 8.30 3.44 16.24
N ALA A 244 9.42 3.29 15.53
CA ALA A 244 10.54 4.22 15.62
C ALA A 244 10.14 5.65 15.21
N HIS A 245 9.34 5.79 14.15
CA HIS A 245 8.87 7.08 13.68
C HIS A 245 7.98 7.78 14.72
N LEU A 246 7.08 7.04 15.37
CA LEU A 246 6.19 7.58 16.40
C LEU A 246 6.91 7.86 17.73
N LEU A 247 7.85 7.02 18.13
CA LEU A 247 8.55 7.12 19.42
C LEU A 247 9.72 8.09 19.40
N PHE A 248 10.42 8.21 18.26
CA PHE A 248 11.72 8.88 18.18
C PHE A 248 11.80 9.95 17.09
N GLN A 249 10.72 10.18 16.32
CA GLN A 249 10.70 11.08 15.16
C GLN A 249 11.73 10.70 14.08
N THR A 250 12.14 9.44 14.01
CA THR A 250 13.05 8.98 12.94
C THR A 250 12.35 9.13 11.59
N PRO A 251 12.95 9.77 10.58
CA PRO A 251 12.32 9.95 9.27
C PRO A 251 11.86 8.62 8.66
N LEU A 252 10.64 8.59 8.14
CA LEU A 252 10.09 7.40 7.49
C LEU A 252 10.57 7.36 6.04
N THR A 253 11.28 6.30 5.66
CA THR A 253 11.77 6.15 4.29
C THR A 253 10.67 5.59 3.40
N ILE A 254 10.25 6.38 2.42
CA ILE A 254 9.23 6.02 1.42
C ILE A 254 9.91 6.05 0.06
N ASP A 255 9.95 4.90 -0.60
CA ASP A 255 10.52 4.74 -1.94
C ASP A 255 11.96 5.28 -2.06
N GLY A 256 12.74 5.12 -0.98
CA GLY A 256 14.12 5.59 -0.85
C GLY A 256 14.28 7.04 -0.39
N ILE A 257 13.19 7.78 -0.17
CA ILE A 257 13.21 9.18 0.24
C ILE A 257 12.80 9.28 1.73
N PRO A 258 13.60 9.93 2.59
CA PRO A 258 13.24 10.12 3.99
C PRO A 258 12.23 11.27 4.16
N TYR A 259 11.12 10.99 4.84
CA TYR A 259 10.09 11.97 5.16
C TYR A 259 10.03 12.22 6.67
N ALA A 260 10.04 13.50 7.04
CA ALA A 260 9.90 13.93 8.44
C ALA A 260 8.50 13.64 8.98
N ILE A 261 8.40 13.59 10.31
CA ILE A 261 7.14 13.39 11.02
C ILE A 261 6.12 14.48 10.68
N GLY A 262 4.85 14.09 10.53
CA GLY A 262 3.74 15.01 10.23
C GLY A 262 3.62 15.45 8.76
N THR A 263 4.54 15.05 7.88
CA THR A 263 4.38 15.26 6.43
C THR A 263 3.22 14.41 5.87
N VAL A 264 2.60 14.85 4.78
CA VAL A 264 1.42 14.17 4.21
C VAL A 264 1.76 12.74 3.78
N GLU A 265 2.93 12.56 3.17
CA GLU A 265 3.44 11.29 2.69
C GLU A 265 3.73 10.32 3.86
N ALA A 266 4.41 10.80 4.91
CA ALA A 266 4.67 10.01 6.10
C ALA A 266 3.36 9.60 6.78
N MET A 267 2.43 10.54 6.96
CA MET A 267 1.13 10.27 7.57
C MET A 267 0.33 9.22 6.78
N ALA A 268 0.28 9.32 5.46
CA ALA A 268 -0.39 8.34 4.62
C ALA A 268 0.25 6.94 4.73
N ARG A 269 1.59 6.86 4.81
CA ARG A 269 2.29 5.59 5.00
C ARG A 269 2.05 5.01 6.40
N LEU A 270 2.08 5.83 7.45
CA LEU A 270 1.76 5.40 8.82
C LEU A 270 0.33 4.87 8.92
N GLU A 271 -0.65 5.51 8.27
CA GLU A 271 -2.02 5.00 8.22
C GLU A 271 -2.06 3.60 7.60
N MET A 272 -1.40 3.36 6.47
CA MET A 272 -1.37 2.04 5.84
C MET A 272 -0.70 0.98 6.72
N LEU A 273 0.41 1.34 7.38
CA LEU A 273 1.12 0.44 8.28
C LEU A 273 0.29 0.09 9.53
N LEU A 274 -0.37 1.08 10.13
CA LEU A 274 -1.27 0.89 11.27
C LEU A 274 -2.44 -0.02 10.92
N GLN A 275 -3.08 0.21 9.77
CA GLN A 275 -4.17 -0.63 9.28
C GLN A 275 -3.73 -2.08 9.11
N ASN A 276 -2.60 -2.28 8.43
CA ASN A 276 -2.05 -3.61 8.21
C ASN A 276 -1.66 -4.31 9.52
N LEU A 277 -0.96 -3.60 10.40
CA LEU A 277 -0.58 -4.10 11.72
C LEU A 277 -1.82 -4.58 12.49
N THR A 278 -2.85 -3.74 12.58
CA THR A 278 -4.09 -4.06 13.32
C THR A 278 -4.76 -5.32 12.77
N ILE A 279 -4.88 -5.44 11.44
CA ILE A 279 -5.47 -6.62 10.79
C ILE A 279 -4.62 -7.88 11.04
N GLN A 280 -3.30 -7.76 10.93
CA GLN A 280 -2.39 -8.91 11.10
C GLN A 280 -2.32 -9.40 12.55
N ILE A 281 -2.35 -8.50 13.54
CA ILE A 281 -2.48 -8.90 14.95
C ILE A 281 -3.83 -9.58 15.19
N ALA A 282 -4.92 -9.08 14.59
CA ALA A 282 -6.22 -9.72 14.73
C ALA A 282 -6.23 -11.14 14.14
N ASN A 283 -5.55 -11.34 13.02
CA ASN A 283 -5.33 -12.67 12.46
C ASN A 283 -4.49 -13.55 13.40
N ALA A 284 -3.43 -13.00 14.00
CA ALA A 284 -2.59 -13.70 14.97
C ALA A 284 -3.35 -14.12 16.24
N VAL A 285 -4.29 -13.30 16.74
CA VAL A 285 -5.17 -13.66 17.87
C VAL A 285 -6.06 -14.84 17.52
N MET A 286 -6.62 -14.84 16.30
CA MET A 286 -7.56 -15.87 15.87
C MET A 286 -6.91 -17.20 15.47
N GLN A 287 -5.65 -17.19 15.04
CA GLN A 287 -5.00 -18.39 14.51
C GLN A 287 -4.93 -19.55 15.53
N PRO A 288 -4.46 -19.36 16.79
CA PRO A 288 -4.44 -20.44 17.77
C PRO A 288 -5.84 -20.92 18.14
N LEU A 289 -6.80 -19.99 18.26
CA LEU A 289 -8.20 -20.31 18.55
C LEU A 289 -8.78 -21.25 17.50
N LEU A 290 -8.53 -20.98 16.21
CA LEU A 290 -8.99 -21.81 15.10
C LEU A 290 -8.33 -23.19 15.09
N ASN A 291 -7.06 -23.28 15.51
CA ASN A 291 -6.33 -24.54 15.53
C ASN A 291 -6.81 -25.49 16.62
N HIS A 292 -6.98 -24.97 17.84
CA HIS A 292 -7.30 -25.79 19.02
C HIS A 292 -8.79 -25.90 19.30
N PHE A 293 -9.56 -24.83 19.08
CA PHE A 293 -10.96 -24.73 19.54
C PHE A 293 -11.95 -24.32 18.46
N GLY A 294 -11.57 -24.41 17.18
CA GLY A 294 -12.41 -23.99 16.06
C GLY A 294 -13.79 -24.68 15.99
N ASP A 295 -13.92 -25.92 16.49
CA ASP A 295 -15.19 -26.67 16.45
C ASP A 295 -16.00 -26.62 17.77
N VAL A 296 -15.52 -25.87 18.78
CA VAL A 296 -16.19 -25.81 20.09
C VAL A 296 -17.46 -24.95 20.01
N ILE A 297 -18.60 -25.52 20.40
CA ILE A 297 -19.94 -24.90 20.25
C ILE A 297 -20.03 -23.52 20.91
N THR A 298 -19.51 -23.37 22.14
CA THR A 298 -19.55 -22.09 22.85
C THR A 298 -18.75 -21.00 22.15
N ILE A 299 -17.60 -21.35 21.56
CA ILE A 299 -16.80 -20.44 20.73
C ILE A 299 -17.57 -20.02 19.49
N LYS A 300 -18.18 -20.97 18.78
CA LYS A 300 -18.99 -20.67 17.58
C LYS A 300 -20.12 -19.69 17.90
N GLN A 301 -20.85 -19.94 18.99
CA GLN A 301 -22.00 -19.12 19.39
C GLN A 301 -21.59 -17.70 19.81
N ASN A 302 -20.45 -17.55 20.47
CA ASN A 302 -19.99 -16.27 20.99
C ASN A 302 -19.29 -15.40 19.93
N PHE A 303 -18.51 -16.02 19.04
CA PHE A 303 -17.58 -15.29 18.16
C PHE A 303 -17.93 -15.38 16.68
N TYR A 304 -18.45 -16.52 16.20
CA TYR A 304 -18.49 -16.77 14.76
C TYR A 304 -19.75 -16.21 14.09
N ASP A 305 -19.62 -15.96 12.79
CA ASP A 305 -20.74 -15.64 11.91
C ASP A 305 -21.68 -16.84 11.78
N LYS A 306 -22.99 -16.58 11.75
CA LYS A 306 -24.03 -17.61 11.62
C LYS A 306 -23.87 -18.46 10.36
N ARG A 307 -23.26 -17.91 9.31
CA ARG A 307 -22.96 -18.59 8.05
C ARG A 307 -21.87 -19.66 8.15
N LEU A 308 -21.13 -19.72 9.26
CA LEU A 308 -19.98 -20.61 9.46
C LEU A 308 -20.13 -21.46 10.73
N LEU A 309 -21.36 -21.84 11.09
CA LEU A 309 -21.62 -22.62 12.32
C LEU A 309 -21.46 -24.13 12.13
N SER A 310 -21.61 -24.64 10.90
CA SER A 310 -21.48 -26.09 10.67
C SER A 310 -20.01 -26.51 10.75
N SER A 311 -19.74 -27.68 11.34
CA SER A 311 -18.36 -28.22 11.42
C SER A 311 -17.70 -28.31 10.05
N ARG A 312 -18.48 -28.67 9.01
CA ARG A 312 -17.99 -28.72 7.61
C ARG A 312 -17.60 -27.35 7.05
N GLU A 313 -18.29 -26.27 7.41
CA GLU A 313 -17.91 -24.92 6.98
C GLU A 313 -16.62 -24.47 7.65
N ILE A 314 -16.46 -24.78 8.94
CA ILE A 314 -15.25 -24.45 9.70
C ILE A 314 -14.05 -25.23 9.18
N GLU A 315 -14.19 -26.52 8.89
CA GLU A 315 -13.12 -27.32 8.26
C GLU A 315 -12.75 -26.78 6.88
N ARG A 316 -13.73 -26.43 6.04
CA ARG A 316 -13.47 -25.79 4.75
C ARG A 316 -12.72 -24.47 4.91
N PHE A 317 -13.12 -23.65 5.87
CA PHE A 317 -12.46 -22.39 6.18
C PHE A 317 -11.00 -22.60 6.63
N ARG A 318 -10.76 -23.51 7.58
CA ARG A 318 -9.40 -23.88 8.04
C ARG A 318 -8.53 -24.45 6.91
N ASN A 319 -9.11 -25.23 6.01
CA ASN A 319 -8.41 -25.76 4.85
C ASN A 319 -8.03 -24.64 3.86
N ASN A 320 -8.93 -23.67 3.62
CA ASN A 320 -8.64 -22.50 2.80
C ASN A 320 -7.52 -21.63 3.41
N LEU A 321 -7.51 -21.43 4.73
CA LEU A 321 -6.41 -20.75 5.43
C LEU A 321 -5.09 -21.52 5.30
N SER A 322 -5.12 -22.84 5.53
CA SER A 322 -3.93 -23.69 5.38
C SER A 322 -3.37 -23.65 3.96
N TRP A 323 -4.25 -23.62 2.95
CA TRP A 323 -3.85 -23.45 1.56
C TRP A 323 -3.24 -22.07 1.29
N ARG A 324 -3.83 -21.00 1.85
CA ARG A 324 -3.28 -19.64 1.77
C ARG A 324 -1.84 -19.60 2.26
N TYR A 325 -1.54 -20.12 3.45
CA TYR A 325 -0.17 -20.13 3.99
C TYR A 325 0.82 -20.85 3.07
N ARG A 326 0.42 -21.97 2.48
CA ARG A 326 1.27 -22.74 1.55
C ARG A 326 1.55 -21.97 0.27
N ILE A 327 0.52 -21.39 -0.34
CA ILE A 327 0.67 -20.62 -1.59
C ILE A 327 1.45 -19.33 -1.35
N GLU A 328 1.19 -18.63 -0.25
CA GLU A 328 1.94 -17.44 0.11
C GLU A 328 3.43 -17.78 0.29
N ASN A 329 3.76 -18.81 1.07
CA ASN A 329 5.16 -19.17 1.32
C ASN A 329 5.90 -19.72 0.08
N LEU A 330 5.21 -20.44 -0.81
CA LEU A 330 5.85 -21.06 -1.98
C LEU A 330 5.90 -20.15 -3.20
N VAL A 331 4.92 -19.26 -3.37
CA VAL A 331 4.74 -18.46 -4.60
C VAL A 331 4.55 -16.99 -4.30
N GLY A 332 3.67 -16.63 -3.36
CA GLY A 332 3.31 -15.23 -3.07
C GLY A 332 4.49 -14.40 -2.59
N GLU A 333 5.13 -14.83 -1.50
CA GLU A 333 6.27 -14.17 -0.86
C GLU A 333 7.49 -14.10 -1.80
N PRO A 334 7.91 -15.17 -2.50
CA PRO A 334 8.98 -15.09 -3.51
C PRO A 334 8.67 -14.11 -4.65
N THR A 335 7.42 -14.09 -5.13
CA THR A 335 6.99 -13.14 -6.16
C THR A 335 7.08 -11.70 -5.64
N ALA A 336 6.60 -11.45 -4.41
CA ALA A 336 6.66 -10.14 -3.78
C ALA A 336 8.10 -9.66 -3.54
N ILE A 337 9.01 -10.58 -3.16
CA ILE A 337 10.45 -10.31 -3.01
C ILE A 337 11.06 -9.92 -4.37
N PHE A 338 10.83 -10.72 -5.41
CA PHE A 338 11.29 -10.44 -6.77
C PHE A 338 10.79 -9.09 -7.29
N GLU A 339 9.52 -8.78 -7.02
CA GLU A 339 8.89 -7.52 -7.42
C GLU A 339 9.17 -6.34 -6.47
N SER A 340 10.05 -6.52 -5.46
CA SER A 340 10.45 -5.49 -4.48
C SER A 340 9.28 -4.78 -3.80
N ARG A 341 8.28 -5.56 -3.37
CA ARG A 341 7.08 -5.03 -2.72
C ARG A 341 6.67 -5.82 -1.49
N PHE A 342 5.95 -5.15 -0.60
CA PHE A 342 5.13 -5.77 0.43
C PHE A 342 3.66 -5.53 0.13
N TYR A 343 2.84 -6.54 0.38
CA TYR A 343 1.39 -6.39 0.37
C TYR A 343 0.90 -5.99 1.77
N LEU A 344 0.02 -5.01 1.82
CA LEU A 344 -0.61 -4.52 3.03
C LEU A 344 -2.12 -4.68 2.94
N PHE A 345 -2.75 -5.04 4.06
CA PHE A 345 -4.19 -4.96 4.21
C PHE A 345 -4.59 -3.55 4.68
N VAL A 346 -5.60 -2.98 4.04
CA VAL A 346 -6.09 -1.63 4.34
C VAL A 346 -7.62 -1.61 4.37
N PHE A 347 -8.19 -0.69 5.15
CA PHE A 347 -9.63 -0.47 5.23
C PHE A 347 -10.07 0.54 4.17
N SER A 348 -10.95 0.10 3.28
CA SER A 348 -11.72 0.94 2.35
C SER A 348 -13.13 1.19 2.89
N THR A 349 -13.90 2.05 2.22
CA THR A 349 -15.31 2.29 2.57
C THR A 349 -16.19 1.05 2.41
N LEU A 350 -15.78 0.09 1.59
CA LEU A 350 -16.56 -1.12 1.28
C LEU A 350 -16.08 -2.36 2.06
N GLY A 351 -14.90 -2.32 2.67
CA GLY A 351 -14.27 -3.51 3.24
C GLY A 351 -12.75 -3.45 3.29
N ILE A 352 -12.14 -4.55 3.69
CA ILE A 352 -10.69 -4.78 3.71
C ILE A 352 -10.23 -5.08 2.28
N THR A 353 -9.25 -4.31 1.80
CA THR A 353 -8.61 -4.51 0.50
C THR A 353 -7.11 -4.69 0.65
N LYS A 354 -6.43 -5.06 -0.44
CA LYS A 354 -4.96 -5.10 -0.50
C LYS A 354 -4.42 -3.89 -1.25
N THR A 355 -3.30 -3.39 -0.75
CA THR A 355 -2.44 -2.46 -1.47
C THR A 355 -1.00 -2.98 -1.42
N SER A 356 -0.10 -2.36 -2.17
CA SER A 356 1.32 -2.69 -2.14
C SER A 356 2.18 -1.46 -1.88
N ILE A 357 3.24 -1.64 -1.12
CA ILE A 357 4.29 -0.64 -0.94
C ILE A 357 5.61 -1.17 -1.49
N TYR A 358 6.41 -0.29 -2.08
CA TYR A 358 7.77 -0.63 -2.49
C TYR A 358 8.69 -0.77 -1.27
N ALA A 359 9.60 -1.74 -1.33
CA ALA A 359 10.69 -1.92 -0.39
C ALA A 359 11.88 -2.60 -1.08
N ALA A 360 13.10 -2.20 -0.75
CA ALA A 360 14.30 -2.84 -1.27
C ALA A 360 14.50 -4.20 -0.58
N ARG A 361 14.21 -5.30 -1.28
CA ARG A 361 14.24 -6.68 -0.73
C ARG A 361 15.38 -7.53 -1.30
N ASN A 362 16.51 -6.90 -1.64
CA ASN A 362 17.64 -7.57 -2.28
C ASN A 362 18.26 -8.68 -1.42
N GLN A 363 18.36 -8.46 -0.10
CA GLN A 363 18.89 -9.46 0.82
C GLN A 363 17.97 -10.67 0.89
N GLU A 364 16.66 -10.45 1.02
CA GLU A 364 15.68 -11.53 1.03
C GLU A 364 15.68 -12.31 -0.29
N LEU A 365 15.89 -11.62 -1.43
CA LEU A 365 16.01 -12.24 -2.74
C LEU A 365 17.23 -13.16 -2.84
N SER A 366 18.38 -12.75 -2.27
CA SER A 366 19.58 -13.59 -2.24
C SER A 366 19.47 -14.78 -1.29
N ASP A 367 18.59 -14.69 -0.29
CA ASP A 367 18.38 -15.74 0.72
C ASP A 367 17.36 -16.81 0.24
N LEU A 368 16.67 -16.58 -0.88
CA LEU A 368 15.71 -17.54 -1.44
C LEU A 368 16.38 -18.84 -1.87
N ALA A 369 15.77 -19.96 -1.52
CA ALA A 369 16.25 -21.30 -1.87
C ALA A 369 15.12 -22.23 -2.33
N GLY A 370 15.50 -23.34 -2.97
CA GLY A 370 14.58 -24.41 -3.36
C GLY A 370 13.45 -23.93 -4.28
N ILE A 371 12.20 -24.25 -3.92
CA ILE A 371 11.01 -23.91 -4.71
C ILE A 371 10.84 -22.40 -4.84
N GLN A 372 11.16 -21.63 -3.79
CA GLN A 372 11.02 -20.18 -3.80
C GLN A 372 11.96 -19.53 -4.84
N LEU A 373 13.21 -19.98 -4.90
CA LEU A 373 14.16 -19.55 -5.93
C LEU A 373 13.71 -19.99 -7.34
N ALA A 374 13.17 -21.19 -7.48
CA ALA A 374 12.65 -21.66 -8.78
C ALA A 374 11.50 -20.77 -9.29
N VAL A 375 10.65 -20.25 -8.39
CA VAL A 375 9.58 -19.30 -8.75
C VAL A 375 10.17 -18.01 -9.29
N THR A 376 11.16 -17.40 -8.62
CA THR A 376 11.76 -16.14 -9.07
C THR A 376 12.52 -16.31 -10.39
N LEU A 377 13.26 -17.40 -10.56
CA LEU A 377 13.92 -17.73 -11.83
C LEU A 377 12.91 -17.93 -12.97
N THR A 378 11.73 -18.49 -12.68
CA THR A 378 10.67 -18.64 -13.68
C THR A 378 10.09 -17.29 -14.09
N LEU A 379 9.92 -16.36 -13.13
CA LEU A 379 9.49 -14.99 -13.41
C LEU A 379 10.54 -14.23 -14.24
N GLU A 380 11.81 -14.33 -13.88
CA GLU A 380 12.92 -13.74 -14.64
C GLU A 380 12.99 -14.30 -16.07
N MET A 381 12.89 -15.62 -16.21
CA MET A 381 12.88 -16.29 -17.50
C MET A 381 11.68 -15.85 -18.35
N ARG A 382 10.49 -15.72 -17.75
CA ARG A 382 9.29 -15.19 -18.42
C ARG A 382 9.56 -13.78 -18.95
N ASP A 383 10.12 -12.90 -18.14
CA ASP A 383 10.37 -11.51 -18.53
C ASP A 383 11.46 -11.40 -19.61
N ALA A 384 12.45 -12.30 -19.59
CA ALA A 384 13.48 -12.41 -20.63
C ALA A 384 12.96 -12.99 -21.96
N ILE A 385 11.94 -13.86 -21.93
CA ILE A 385 11.41 -14.55 -23.11
C ILE A 385 10.20 -13.81 -23.71
N ALA A 386 9.37 -13.15 -22.91
CA ALA A 386 8.12 -12.52 -23.35
C ALA A 386 8.28 -11.58 -24.56
N PRO A 387 9.33 -10.72 -24.64
CA PRO A 387 9.53 -9.88 -25.83
C PRO A 387 9.76 -10.71 -27.09
N ARG A 388 10.58 -11.77 -27.01
CA ARG A 388 10.93 -12.62 -28.15
C ARG A 388 9.72 -13.40 -28.67
N LEU A 389 8.92 -13.94 -27.76
CA LEU A 389 7.70 -14.67 -28.12
C LEU A 389 6.68 -13.73 -28.78
N ARG A 390 6.51 -12.51 -28.26
CA ARG A 390 5.64 -11.49 -28.87
C ARG A 390 6.07 -11.16 -30.31
N THR A 391 7.37 -11.02 -30.56
CA THR A 391 7.89 -10.78 -31.90
C THR A 391 7.65 -11.97 -32.84
N ALA A 392 7.86 -13.20 -32.37
CA ALA A 392 7.61 -14.40 -33.17
C ALA A 392 6.12 -14.55 -33.55
N ILE A 393 5.22 -14.35 -32.60
CA ILE A 393 3.76 -14.38 -32.86
C ILE A 393 3.36 -13.27 -33.83
N ALA A 394 3.88 -12.04 -33.65
CA ALA A 394 3.59 -10.93 -34.57
C ALA A 394 4.08 -11.21 -36.00
N PHE A 395 5.24 -11.86 -36.16
CA PHE A 395 5.77 -12.27 -37.46
C PHE A 395 4.91 -13.36 -38.12
N VAL A 396 4.51 -14.38 -37.37
CA VAL A 396 3.61 -15.43 -37.90
C VAL A 396 2.24 -14.83 -38.25
N GLY A 397 1.70 -13.97 -37.39
CA GLY A 397 0.44 -13.27 -37.62
C GLY A 397 0.48 -12.40 -38.88
N SER A 398 1.56 -11.64 -39.09
CA SER A 398 1.71 -10.85 -40.32
C SER A 398 1.85 -11.73 -41.56
N GLY A 399 2.52 -12.88 -41.45
CA GLY A 399 2.59 -13.88 -42.52
C GLY A 399 1.22 -14.46 -42.89
N VAL A 400 0.41 -14.83 -41.89
CA VAL A 400 -0.95 -15.33 -42.10
C VAL A 400 -1.84 -14.25 -42.73
N VAL A 401 -1.79 -13.02 -42.21
CA VAL A 401 -2.52 -11.89 -42.78
C VAL A 401 -2.10 -11.65 -44.23
N TYR A 402 -0.80 -11.66 -44.53
CA TYR A 402 -0.29 -11.51 -45.89
C TYR A 402 -0.81 -12.61 -46.83
N VAL A 403 -0.78 -13.88 -46.42
CA VAL A 403 -1.31 -14.98 -47.25
C VAL A 403 -2.81 -14.79 -47.52
N LEU A 404 -3.59 -14.40 -46.51
CA LEU A 404 -5.03 -14.17 -46.66
C LEU A 404 -5.36 -12.97 -47.55
N THR A 405 -4.73 -11.82 -47.31
CA THR A 405 -5.08 -10.58 -48.00
C THR A 405 -4.44 -10.48 -49.38
N GLU A 406 -3.15 -10.80 -49.49
CA GLU A 406 -2.39 -10.57 -50.70
C GLU A 406 -2.39 -11.78 -51.63
N VAL A 407 -2.16 -12.99 -51.11
CA VAL A 407 -2.09 -14.17 -51.97
C VAL A 407 -3.48 -14.65 -52.35
N ILE A 408 -4.34 -14.90 -51.36
CA ILE A 408 -5.71 -15.39 -51.59
C ILE A 408 -6.60 -14.26 -52.12
N GLY A 409 -6.55 -13.07 -51.50
CA GLY A 409 -7.38 -11.93 -51.90
C GLY A 409 -7.09 -11.44 -53.33
N ARG A 410 -5.83 -11.26 -53.74
CA ARG A 410 -5.52 -10.95 -55.14
C ARG A 410 -5.82 -12.12 -56.08
N GLY A 411 -5.61 -13.36 -55.64
CA GLY A 411 -5.96 -14.55 -56.41
C GLY A 411 -7.42 -14.58 -56.82
N ILE A 412 -8.33 -14.40 -55.85
CA ILE A 412 -9.78 -14.28 -56.10
C ILE A 412 -10.08 -13.06 -56.97
N GLY A 413 -9.45 -11.92 -56.71
CA GLY A 413 -9.66 -10.69 -57.50
C GLY A 413 -9.25 -10.81 -58.97
N LEU A 414 -8.18 -11.57 -59.27
CA LEU A 414 -7.74 -11.86 -60.63
C LEU A 414 -8.68 -12.83 -61.35
N ILE A 415 -9.15 -13.86 -60.66
CA ILE A 415 -10.17 -14.79 -61.20
C ILE A 415 -11.45 -14.02 -61.52
N GLY A 416 -11.93 -13.18 -60.59
CA GLY A 416 -13.11 -12.33 -60.82
C GLY A 416 -12.94 -11.40 -62.01
N ARG A 417 -11.78 -10.73 -62.15
CA ARG A 417 -11.48 -9.91 -63.34
C ARG A 417 -11.41 -10.73 -64.63
N GLY A 418 -10.89 -11.96 -64.58
CA GLY A 418 -10.85 -12.88 -65.71
C GLY A 418 -12.25 -13.27 -66.18
N VAL A 419 -13.16 -13.60 -65.25
CA VAL A 419 -14.55 -13.94 -65.53
C VAL A 419 -15.30 -12.74 -66.15
N ILE A 420 -15.15 -11.54 -65.58
CA ILE A 420 -15.78 -10.32 -66.12
C ILE A 420 -15.29 -10.00 -67.53
N LYS A 421 -13.97 -10.11 -67.79
CA LYS A 421 -13.41 -9.94 -69.13
C LYS A 421 -13.88 -11.02 -70.11
N GLY A 422 -14.02 -12.25 -69.65
CA GLY A 422 -14.55 -13.37 -70.43
C GLY A 422 -15.99 -13.12 -70.88
N ILE A 423 -16.87 -12.75 -69.95
CA ILE A 423 -18.27 -12.40 -70.25
C ILE A 423 -18.36 -11.19 -71.18
N GLY A 424 -17.53 -10.17 -70.95
CA GLY A 424 -17.47 -8.97 -71.80
C GLY A 424 -17.05 -9.25 -73.24
N ASN A 425 -16.13 -10.21 -73.47
CA ASN A 425 -15.75 -10.63 -74.82
C ASN A 425 -16.85 -11.43 -75.52
N VAL A 426 -17.56 -12.31 -74.81
CA VAL A 426 -18.68 -13.09 -75.39
C VAL A 426 -19.82 -12.16 -75.81
N LEU A 427 -20.07 -11.08 -75.06
CA LEU A 427 -21.06 -10.07 -75.45
C LEU A 427 -20.63 -9.28 -76.70
N ARG A 428 -19.34 -8.93 -76.81
CA ARG A 428 -18.77 -8.19 -77.95
C ARG A 428 -18.66 -9.04 -79.23
N ASP A 429 -18.45 -10.34 -79.10
CA ASP A 429 -18.47 -11.27 -80.23
C ASP A 429 -19.90 -11.53 -80.72
N ASN A 430 -20.90 -11.50 -79.83
CA ASN A 430 -22.31 -11.58 -80.24
C ASN A 430 -22.79 -10.31 -80.98
N GLU A 431 -22.29 -9.12 -80.63
CA GLU A 431 -22.56 -7.89 -81.37
C GLU A 431 -21.91 -7.89 -82.77
N ARG A 432 -20.72 -8.48 -82.92
CA ARG A 432 -20.05 -8.61 -84.25
C ARG A 432 -20.63 -9.72 -85.13
N GLY A 433 -21.29 -10.72 -84.55
CA GLY A 433 -22.07 -11.72 -85.31
C GLY A 433 -23.36 -11.13 -85.89
N SER A 434 -23.95 -10.14 -85.21
CA SER A 434 -25.17 -9.45 -85.63
C SER A 434 -24.96 -8.51 -86.84
N GLU A 435 -23.77 -7.92 -86.99
CA GLU A 435 -23.44 -7.04 -88.13
C GLU A 435 -23.11 -7.78 -89.45
N ARG A 436 -23.00 -9.10 -89.44
CA ARG A 436 -22.79 -9.91 -90.67
C ARG A 436 -24.08 -10.45 -91.30
N PHE A 437 -25.24 -10.12 -90.72
CA PHE A 437 -26.57 -10.50 -91.24
C PHE A 437 -27.48 -9.29 -91.45
N ARG A 438 -26.93 -8.20 -91.99
CA ARG A 438 -27.71 -7.12 -92.59
C ARG A 438 -27.15 -6.68 -93.93
#